data_AF-A0A846IZN3-F1
#
_entry.id   AF-A0A846IZN3-F1
#
_cell.length_a   1.000
_cell.length_b   1.000
_cell.length_c   1.000
_cell.angle_alpha   90.00
_cell.angle_beta   90.00
_cell.angle_gamma   90.00
#
_symmetry.space_group_name_H-M   'P 1'
#
loop_
_entity.id
_entity.type
_entity.pdbx_description
1 polymer ?
#
loop_
_entity_poly.entity_id
_entity_poly.type
_entity_poly.pdbx_seq_one_letter_code
_entity_poly.pdbx_strand_id
1 'polypeptide(L)' 'MYRTGDLARWLPDGNIEFLGRIDNQVKIRGFRIELEEIENRLLEYEGVKEAVVVAKEDKERSKYLCAYIVSNNKIDR' A
#
# COMPACT_ATOMS: atom_id res chain seq x y z
N MET A 1 14.46 15.59 -14.75
CA MET A 1 13.08 15.05 -14.82
C MET A 1 12.83 14.27 -13.54
N TYR A 2 11.75 14.55 -12.81
CA TYR A 2 11.40 13.87 -11.54
C TYR A 2 10.26 12.88 -11.78
N ARG A 3 10.36 11.64 -11.24
CA ARG A 3 9.33 10.61 -11.38
C ARG A 3 8.44 10.59 -10.14
N THR A 4 7.20 11.04 -10.27
CA THR A 4 6.27 11.21 -9.13
C THR A 4 5.58 9.91 -8.69
N GLY A 5 5.49 8.92 -9.58
CA GLY A 5 4.73 7.68 -9.35
C GLY A 5 3.21 7.86 -9.43
N ASP A 6 2.72 9.03 -9.82
CA ASP A 6 1.29 9.31 -9.99
C ASP A 6 0.81 8.89 -11.38
N LEU A 7 -0.35 8.23 -11.44
CA LEU A 7 -1.06 7.91 -12.67
C LEU A 7 -2.01 9.07 -13.00
N ALA A 8 -1.88 9.62 -14.19
CA ALA A 8 -2.72 10.72 -14.65
C ALA A 8 -2.94 10.64 -16.16
N ARG A 9 -3.99 11.31 -16.66
CA ARG A 9 -4.25 11.46 -18.10
C ARG A 9 -4.53 12.91 -18.48
N TRP A 10 -4.17 13.26 -19.71
CA TRP A 10 -4.55 14.53 -20.32
C TRP A 10 -5.99 14.51 -20.78
N LEU A 11 -6.71 15.60 -20.52
CA LEU A 11 -8.04 15.85 -21.03
C LEU A 11 -7.97 16.69 -22.33
N PRO A 12 -9.01 16.65 -23.19
CA PRO A 12 -9.03 17.40 -24.45
C PRO A 12 -8.94 18.93 -24.28
N ASP A 13 -9.28 19.45 -23.10
CA ASP A 13 -9.20 20.87 -22.73
C ASP A 13 -7.80 21.28 -22.22
N GLY A 14 -6.85 20.34 -22.15
CA GLY A 14 -5.48 20.58 -21.67
C GLY A 14 -5.30 20.42 -20.17
N ASN A 15 -6.33 20.05 -19.41
CA ASN A 15 -6.19 19.74 -17.98
C ASN A 15 -5.62 18.33 -17.74
N ILE A 16 -5.07 18.10 -16.55
CA ILE A 16 -4.58 16.78 -16.10
C ILE A 16 -5.58 16.21 -15.08
N GLU A 17 -6.12 15.03 -15.36
CA GLU A 17 -6.93 14.27 -14.42
C GLU A 17 -6.06 13.27 -13.66
N PHE A 18 -6.09 13.34 -12.33
CA PHE A 18 -5.39 12.43 -11.42
C PHE A 18 -6.17 11.13 -11.26
N LEU A 19 -5.54 10.00 -11.57
CA LEU A 19 -6.16 8.65 -11.57
C LEU A 19 -5.67 7.77 -10.42
N GLY A 20 -4.65 8.19 -9.68
CA GLY A 20 -4.12 7.45 -8.53
C GLY A 20 -2.60 7.38 -8.53
N ARG A 21 -2.05 6.38 -7.84
CA ARG A 21 -0.62 6.06 -7.88
C ARG A 21 -0.39 4.78 -8.68
N ILE A 22 0.72 4.74 -9.39
CA ILE A 22 1.21 3.55 -10.09
C ILE A 22 1.94 2.62 -9.10
N ASP A 23 2.44 3.19 -8.01
CA ASP A 23 3.14 2.46 -6.94
C ASP A 23 2.23 2.09 -5.77
N ASN A 24 2.76 1.25 -4.88
CA ASN A 24 2.06 0.68 -3.73
C ASN A 24 1.95 1.65 -2.52
N GLN A 25 2.08 2.96 -2.74
CA GLN A 25 2.09 3.91 -1.64
C GLN A 25 0.70 4.42 -1.29
N VAL A 26 0.41 4.53 0.01
CA VAL A 26 -0.91 4.94 0.51
C VAL A 26 -0.83 6.09 1.50
N LYS A 27 -1.94 6.84 1.63
CA LYS A 27 -2.14 7.83 2.69
C LYS A 27 -3.19 7.36 3.67
N ILE A 28 -2.80 7.21 4.93
CA ILE A 28 -3.69 6.79 6.03
C ILE A 28 -3.45 7.74 7.21
N ARG A 29 -4.51 8.37 7.72
CA ARG A 29 -4.47 9.30 8.87
C ARG A 29 -3.38 10.40 8.74
N GLY A 30 -3.14 10.87 7.52
CA GLY A 30 -2.14 11.93 7.23
C GLY A 30 -0.72 11.42 6.97
N PHE A 31 -0.43 10.13 7.19
CA PHE A 31 0.89 9.54 6.95
C PHE A 31 1.01 8.97 5.54
N ARG A 32 2.15 9.22 4.88
CA ARG A 32 2.55 8.56 3.64
C ARG A 32 3.24 7.26 4.02
N ILE A 33 2.67 6.14 3.60
CA ILE A 33 3.10 4.80 4.00
C ILE A 33 3.52 4.04 2.74
N GLU A 34 4.72 3.47 2.76
CA GLU A 34 5.19 2.52 1.76
C GLU A 34 4.79 1.11 2.20
N LEU A 35 3.89 0.45 1.47
CA LEU A 35 3.42 -0.89 1.85
C LEU A 35 4.55 -1.93 1.81
N GLU A 36 5.45 -1.82 0.82
CA GLU A 36 6.63 -2.69 0.67
C GLU A 36 7.59 -2.62 1.87
N GLU A 37 7.69 -1.47 2.56
CA GLU A 37 8.50 -1.37 3.78
C GLU A 37 7.94 -2.28 4.88
N ILE A 38 6.62 -2.31 5.03
CA ILE A 38 5.94 -3.14 6.03
C ILE A 38 6.04 -4.62 5.63
N GLU A 39 5.86 -4.95 4.34
CA GLU A 39 6.04 -6.31 3.82
C GLU A 39 7.44 -6.84 4.12
N ASN A 40 8.49 -6.06 3.80
CA ASN A 40 9.87 -6.44 4.07
C ASN A 40 10.13 -6.66 5.57
N ARG A 41 9.56 -5.80 6.44
CA ARG A 41 9.65 -5.99 7.90
C ARG A 41 8.93 -7.24 8.40
N LEU A 42 7.79 -7.59 7.80
CA LEU A 42 7.08 -8.83 8.13
C LEU A 42 7.89 -10.06 7.71
N LEU A 43 8.59 -10.00 6.57
CA LEU A 43 9.47 -11.09 6.10
C LEU A 43 10.70 -11.31 7.00
N GLU A 44 11.11 -10.32 7.79
CA GLU A 44 12.17 -10.48 8.80
C GLU A 44 11.72 -11.28 10.03
N TYR A 45 10.40 -11.50 10.22
CA TYR A 45 9.88 -12.25 11.35
C TYR A 45 10.00 -13.76 11.14
N GLU A 46 10.52 -14.47 12.14
CA GLU A 46 10.75 -15.90 12.07
C GLU A 46 9.45 -16.68 11.81
N GLY A 47 9.44 -17.47 10.74
CA GLY A 47 8.29 -18.28 10.33
C GLY A 47 7.45 -17.67 9.21
N VAL A 48 7.51 -16.35 8.99
CA VAL A 48 6.86 -15.71 7.83
C VAL A 48 7.66 -16.04 6.57
N LYS A 49 6.99 -16.57 5.55
CA LYS A 49 7.56 -16.88 4.23
C LYS A 49 7.21 -15.86 3.17
N GLU A 50 5.97 -15.39 3.20
CA GLU A 50 5.42 -14.43 2.26
C GLU A 50 4.56 -13.44 3.04
N ALA A 51 4.59 -12.18 2.64
CA ALA A 51 3.79 -11.13 3.23
C ALA A 51 3.31 -10.17 2.13
N VAL A 52 2.03 -9.81 2.19
CA VAL A 52 1.43 -8.77 1.35
C VAL A 52 0.63 -7.84 2.26
N VAL A 53 0.82 -6.54 2.12
CA VAL A 53 0.10 -5.52 2.89
C VAL A 53 -0.75 -4.70 1.95
N VAL A 54 -2.04 -4.57 2.26
CA VAL A 54 -2.99 -3.78 1.49
C VAL A 54 -3.67 -2.73 2.35
N ALA A 55 -3.96 -1.57 1.77
CA ALA A 55 -4.87 -0.61 2.38
C ALA A 55 -6.32 -1.00 2.07
N LYS A 56 -7.15 -1.05 3.10
CA LYS A 56 -8.60 -1.28 3.02
C LYS A 56 -9.36 -0.12 3.63
N GLU A 57 -10.63 -0.05 3.30
CA GLU A 57 -11.58 0.90 3.90
C GLU A 57 -12.62 0.12 4.71
N ASP A 58 -13.00 0.66 5.87
CA ASP A 58 -14.11 0.12 6.65
C ASP A 58 -15.46 0.67 6.16
N LYS A 59 -16.54 0.35 6.89
CA LYS A 59 -17.89 0.83 6.54
C LYS A 59 -18.01 2.35 6.57
N GLU A 60 -17.14 3.05 7.31
CA GLU A 60 -17.11 4.51 7.44
C GLU A 60 -16.10 5.16 6.48
N ARG A 61 -15.54 4.40 5.53
CA ARG A 61 -14.47 4.82 4.60
C ARG A 61 -13.16 5.22 5.30
N SER A 62 -12.98 4.79 6.55
CA SER A 62 -11.70 4.97 7.23
C SER A 62 -10.70 3.95 6.71
N LYS A 63 -9.56 4.44 6.22
CA LYS A 63 -8.48 3.57 5.73
C LYS A 63 -7.74 2.89 6.87
N TYR A 64 -7.43 1.62 6.70
CA TYR A 64 -6.58 0.82 7.59
C TYR A 64 -5.70 -0.14 6.78
N LEU A 65 -4.64 -0.65 7.40
CA LEU A 65 -3.75 -1.64 6.78
C LEU A 65 -4.18 -3.05 7.17
N CYS A 66 -4.11 -3.97 6.21
CA CYS A 66 -4.34 -5.38 6.42
C CYS A 66 -3.14 -6.15 5.86
N ALA A 67 -2.46 -6.90 6.73
CA ALA A 67 -1.35 -7.77 6.34
C ALA A 67 -1.86 -9.21 6.17
N TYR A 68 -1.53 -9.81 5.05
CA TYR A 68 -1.71 -11.22 4.75
C TYR A 68 -0.35 -11.88 4.78
N ILE A 69 -0.23 -12.99 5.51
CA ILE A 69 1.04 -13.70 5.67
C ILE A 69 0.86 -15.20 5.39
N VAL A 70 1.89 -15.81 4.83
CA VAL A 70 2.04 -17.26 4.76
C VAL A 70 3.12 -17.65 5.77
N SER A 71 2.80 -18.56 6.67
CA SER A 71 3.74 -19.07 7.66
C SER A 71 3.69 -20.58 7.75
N ASN A 72 4.86 -21.20 7.89
CA ASN A 72 4.99 -22.64 8.14
C ASN A 72 4.66 -23.02 9.58
N ASN A 73 4.79 -22.05 10.50
CA ASN A 73 4.56 -22.24 11.93
C ASN A 73 3.43 -21.33 12.39
N LYS A 74 2.77 -21.69 13.48
CA LYS A 74 1.81 -20.77 14.10
C LYS A 74 2.58 -19.55 14.61
N ILE A 75 2.26 -18.38 14.07
CA ILE A 75 2.77 -17.11 14.60
C ILE A 75 1.89 -16.73 15.79
N ASP A 76 2.52 -16.47 16.93
CA ASP A 76 1.80 -16.03 18.12
C ASP A 76 1.25 -14.61 17.87
N ARG A 77 -0.01 -14.39 18.27
CA ARG A 77 -0.77 -13.18 17.94
C ARG A 77 -0.61 -12.09 18.99
#